data_AF-A0A1C6RLQ1-F1
#
_entry.id   AF-A0A1C6RLQ1-F1
#
_cell.length_a   1.000
_cell.length_b   1.000
_cell.length_c   1.000
_cell.angle_alpha   90.00
_cell.angle_beta   90.00
_cell.angle_gamma   90.00
#
_symmetry.space_group_name_H-M   'P 1'
#
loop_
_entity.id
_entity.type
_entity.pdbx_description
1 polymer ?
#
loop_
_entity_poly.entity_id
_entity_poly.type
_entity_poly.pdbx_seq_one_letter_code
_entity_poly.pdbx_strand_id
1 'polypeptide(L)' 'MAERKELHDLRQQGHQAGIGGSSKMTEPQLREALKQVGKGADPQRAKQEAKARR' A
#
# COMPACT_ATOMS: atom_id res chain seq x y z
N MET A 1 -13.76 12.92 9.01
CA MET A 1 -12.70 12.47 9.96
C MET A 1 -12.34 10.98 9.82
N ALA A 2 -12.87 10.22 8.85
CA ALA A 2 -12.61 8.78 8.71
C ALA A 2 -11.38 8.45 7.84
N GLU A 3 -11.19 9.16 6.72
CA GLU A 3 -10.15 8.86 5.70
C GLU A 3 -8.71 8.90 6.24
N ARG A 4 -8.41 9.81 7.18
CA ARG A 4 -7.07 9.87 7.80
C ARG A 4 -6.75 8.67 8.70
N LYS A 5 -7.75 8.09 9.36
CA LYS A 5 -7.56 6.93 10.23
C LYS A 5 -7.32 5.67 9.38
N GLU A 6 -8.07 5.53 8.29
CA GLU A 6 -7.91 4.44 7.33
C GLU A 6 -6.53 4.44 6.69
N LEU A 7 -5.97 5.60 6.35
CA LEU A 7 -4.62 5.68 5.79
C LEU A 7 -3.55 5.15 6.76
N HIS A 8 -3.68 5.43 8.06
CA HIS A 8 -2.74 4.92 9.06
C HIS A 8 -2.81 3.39 9.18
N ASP A 9 -4.02 2.84 9.19
CA ASP A 9 -4.23 1.39 9.26
C ASP A 9 -3.76 0.69 7.98
N LEU A 10 -4.01 1.27 6.81
CA LEU A 10 -3.49 0.77 5.54
C LEU A 10 -1.96 0.80 5.53
N ARG A 11 -1.33 1.84 6.08
CA ARG A 11 0.14 1.92 6.19
C ARG A 11 0.70 0.80 7.05
N GLN A 12 0.04 0.48 8.16
CA GLN A 12 0.40 -0.66 8.99
C GLN A 12 0.23 -1.98 8.25
N GLN A 13 -0.92 -2.21 7.61
CA GLN A 13 -1.16 -3.42 6.82
C GLN A 13 -0.14 -3.58 5.70
N GLY A 14 0.19 -2.49 5.00
CA GLY A 14 1.22 -2.50 3.97
C GLY A 14 2.58 -2.87 4.54
N HIS A 15 2.95 -2.33 5.70
CA HIS A 15 4.21 -2.70 6.35
C HIS A 15 4.26 -4.17 6.77
N GLN A 16 3.17 -4.69 7.34
CA GLN A 16 3.02 -6.11 7.70
C GLN A 16 3.06 -7.03 6.47
N ALA A 17 2.49 -6.59 5.35
CA ALA A 17 2.52 -7.28 4.07
C ALA A 17 3.88 -7.19 3.34
N GLY A 18 4.90 -6.57 3.96
CA GLY A 18 6.24 -6.41 3.36
C GLY A 18 6.37 -5.24 2.38
N ILE A 19 5.34 -4.40 2.24
CA ILE A 19 5.33 -3.20 1.40
C ILE A 19 6.15 -2.11 2.09
N GLY A 20 7.47 -2.20 1.95
CA GLY A 20 8.41 -1.24 2.53
C GLY A 20 8.21 0.18 2.01
N GLY A 21 7.96 1.13 2.91
CA GLY A 21 7.75 2.53 2.56
C GLY A 21 6.28 2.92 2.33
N SER A 22 5.33 2.14 2.86
CA SER A 22 3.92 2.50 2.96
C SER A 22 3.69 3.90 3.54
N SER A 23 4.56 4.34 4.46
CA SER A 23 4.56 5.69 5.05
C SER A 23 4.67 6.84 4.03
N LYS A 24 5.23 6.59 2.85
CA LYS A 24 5.36 7.56 1.75
C LYS A 24 4.29 7.41 0.66
N MET A 25 3.33 6.51 0.85
CA MET A 25 2.25 6.24 -0.11
C MET A 25 0.95 6.93 0.32
N THR A 26 0.14 7.27 -0.68
CA THR A 26 -1.24 7.74 -0.49
C THR A 26 -2.20 6.56 -0.32
N GLU A 27 -3.42 6.83 0.15
CA GLU A 27 -4.44 5.80 0.37
C GLU A 27 -4.72 4.92 -0.87
N PRO A 28 -4.98 5.50 -2.06
CA PRO A 28 -5.24 4.70 -3.26
C PRO A 28 -4.04 3.84 -3.66
N GLN A 29 -2.82 4.37 -3.55
CA GLN A 29 -1.60 3.62 -3.85
C GLN A 29 -1.42 2.43 -2.89
N LEU A 30 -1.74 2.63 -1.61
CA LEU A 30 -1.65 1.60 -0.59
C LEU A 30 -2.68 0.50 -0.78
N ARG A 31 -3.94 0.87 -1.04
CA ARG A 31 -5.01 -0.08 -1.37
C ARG A 31 -4.66 -0.92 -2.59
N GLU A 32 -4.11 -0.29 -3.64
CA GLU A 32 -3.72 -1.00 -4.85
C GLU A 32 -2.55 -1.95 -4.61
N ALA A 33 -1.50 -1.49 -3.91
CA ALA A 33 -0.36 -2.32 -3.58
C ALA A 33 -0.77 -3.51 -2.68
N LEU A 34 -1.61 -3.30 -1.67
CA LEU A 34 -2.18 -4.36 -0.84
C LEU A 34 -2.99 -5.36 -1.65
N LYS A 35 -3.79 -4.89 -2.61
CA LYS A 35 -4.57 -5.76 -3.50
C LYS A 35 -3.67 -6.62 -4.39
N GLN A 36 -2.53 -6.11 -4.83
CA GLN A 36 -1.55 -6.89 -5.59
C GLN A 36 -0.84 -7.92 -4.71
N VAL A 37 -0.39 -7.53 -3.51
CA VAL A 37 0.23 -8.46 -2.57
C VAL A 37 -0.73 -9.57 -2.15
N GLY A 38 -2.00 -9.25 -1.91
CA GLY A 38 -3.04 -10.25 -1.63
C GLY A 38 -3.31 -11.22 -2.79
N LYS A 39 -2.90 -10.88 -4.02
CA LYS A 39 -2.92 -11.78 -5.19
C LYS A 39 -1.63 -12.59 -5.35
N GLY A 40 -0.68 -12.46 -4.43
CA GLY A 40 0.63 -13.10 -4.49
C GLY A 40 1.69 -12.31 -5.26
N ALA A 41 1.45 -11.02 -5.55
CA ALA A 41 2.49 -10.17 -6.13
C ALA A 41 3.57 -9.83 -5.09
N ASP A 42 4.79 -9.64 -5.58
CA ASP A 42 5.89 -9.18 -4.74
C ASP A 42 5.59 -7.79 -4.13
N PRO A 43 5.78 -7.58 -2.82
CA PRO A 43 5.48 -6.31 -2.16
C PRO A 43 6.26 -5.10 -2.70
N GLN A 44 7.50 -5.29 -3.12
CA GLN A 44 8.30 -4.22 -3.74
C GLN A 44 7.78 -3.92 -5.14
N ARG A 45 7.41 -4.94 -5.92
CA ARG A 45 6.81 -4.76 -7.24
C ARG A 45 5.44 -4.07 -7.16
N ALA A 46 4.58 -4.52 -6.26
CA ALA A 46 3.27 -3.94 -6.00
C ALA A 46 3.36 -2.44 -5.65
N LYS A 47 4.35 -2.07 -4.81
CA LYS A 47 4.67 -0.68 -4.52
C LYS A 47 5.07 0.10 -5.77
N GLN A 48 5.99 -0.43 -6.58
CA GLN A 48 6.47 0.25 -7.78
C GLN A 48 5.32 0.47 -8.77
N GLU A 49 4.49 -0.54 -9.00
CA GLU A 49 3.32 -0.46 -9.87
C GLU A 49 2.29 0.56 -9.36
N ALA A 50 1.98 0.54 -8.06
CA ALA A 50 1.08 1.52 -7.44
C ALA A 50 1.64 2.96 -7.49
N LYS A 51 2.97 3.13 -7.43
CA LYS A 51 3.61 4.44 -7.62
C LYS A 51 3.65 4.90 -9.08
N ALA A 52 3.78 3.96 -10.01
CA ALA A 52 3.88 4.23 -11.44
C ALA A 52 2.53 4.63 -12.05
N ARG A 53 1.42 4.16 -11.47
CA ARG A 53 0.04 4.52 -11.86
C ARG A 53 -0.41 5.91 -11.35
N ARG A 54 0.48 6.91 -11.48
CA ARG A 54 0.26 8.28 -10.99
C ARG A 54 -0.89 8.98 -11.68
#